data_AF-A0AA37WQ60-F1
#
_entry.id   AF-A0AA37WQ60-F1
#
_cell.length_a   1.000
_cell.length_b   1.000
_cell.length_c   1.000
_cell.angle_alpha   90.00
_cell.angle_beta   90.00
_cell.angle_gamma   90.00
#
_symmetry.space_group_name_H-M   'P 1'
#
loop_
_entity.id
_entity.type
_entity.pdbx_description
1 polymer ?
#
loop_
_entity_poly.entity_id
_entity_poly.type
_entity_poly.pdbx_seq_one_letter_code
_entity_poly.pdbx_strand_id
1 'polypeptide(L)' 'MAQICQRLLGHAPVTMRVTREMPAALAVDPNTDGGDGIRTCYGSRDFAEGVRAFLDRRPAARSGA' A
#
# COMPACT_ATOMS: atom_id res chain seq x y z
N MET A 1 -7.98 -21.00 1.91
CA MET A 1 -6.78 -20.15 2.11
C MET A 1 -6.31 -19.45 0.83
N ALA A 2 -6.26 -20.12 -0.33
CA ALA A 2 -5.82 -19.54 -1.60
C ALA A 2 -6.52 -18.23 -2.03
N GLN A 3 -7.85 -18.12 -1.84
CA GLN A 3 -8.63 -16.94 -2.22
C GLN A 3 -8.21 -15.67 -1.46
N ILE A 4 -7.80 -15.80 -0.19
CA ILE A 4 -7.36 -14.66 0.61
C ILE A 4 -6.02 -14.16 0.07
N CYS A 5 -5.07 -15.07 -0.18
CA CYS A 5 -3.79 -14.72 -0.77
C CYS A 5 -3.95 -14.03 -2.12
N GLN A 6 -4.87 -14.51 -2.98
CA GLN A 6 -5.16 -13.86 -4.26
C GLN A 6 -5.68 -12.43 -4.11
N ARG A 7 -6.56 -12.18 -3.12
CA ARG A 7 -7.03 -10.82 -2.83
C ARG A 7 -5.89 -9.92 -2.34
N LEU A 8 -5.02 -10.44 -1.46
CA LEU A 8 -3.87 -9.69 -0.96
C LEU A 8 -2.88 -9.33 -2.07
N LEU A 9 -2.63 -10.26 -3.00
CA LEU A 9 -1.82 -10.03 -4.20
C LEU A 9 -2.46 -9.01 -5.16
N GLY A 10 -3.75 -8.69 -4.99
CA GLY A 10 -4.46 -7.66 -5.72
C GLY A 10 -4.13 -6.22 -5.28
N HIS A 11 -3.36 -6.02 -4.21
CA HIS A 11 -2.93 -4.71 -3.71
C HIS A 11 -1.46 -4.41 -4.05
N ALA A 12 -1.06 -3.13 -4.01
CA ALA A 12 0.34 -2.76 -4.15
C ALA A 12 1.15 -3.23 -2.91
N PRO A 13 2.36 -3.80 -3.08
CA PRO A 13 3.16 -4.31 -1.96
C PRO A 13 3.46 -3.25 -0.89
N VAL A 14 3.79 -2.02 -1.32
CA VAL A 14 4.04 -0.90 -0.41
C VAL A 14 2.81 -0.56 0.44
N THR A 15 1.62 -0.59 -0.14
CA THR A 15 0.36 -0.35 0.59
C THR A 15 0.13 -1.42 1.64
N MET A 16 0.33 -2.69 1.29
CA MET A 16 0.18 -3.81 2.22
C MET A 16 1.17 -3.73 3.38
N ARG A 17 2.44 -3.39 3.09
CA ARG A 17 3.49 -3.24 4.11
C ARG A 17 3.15 -2.13 5.10
N VAL A 18 2.86 -0.93 4.59
CA VAL A 18 2.56 0.25 5.43
C VAL A 18 1.29 0.03 6.26
N THR A 19 0.25 -0.56 5.68
CA THR A 19 -1.00 -0.90 6.40
C THR A 19 -0.75 -1.87 7.55
N ARG A 20 0.21 -2.80 7.40
CA ARG A 20 0.57 -3.75 8.47
C ARG A 20 1.45 -3.10 9.54
N GLU A 21 2.44 -2.31 9.13
CA GLU A 21 3.49 -1.80 10.03
C GLU A 21 3.05 -0.57 10.82
N MET A 22 2.26 0.34 10.24
CA MET A 22 1.84 1.56 10.94
C MET A 22 1.03 1.28 12.21
N PRO A 23 0.00 0.41 12.22
CA PRO A 23 -0.73 0.10 13.44
C PRO A 23 0.13 -0.61 14.48
N ALA A 24 1.06 -1.45 14.04
CA ALA A 24 2.00 -2.13 14.93
C ALA A 24 2.95 -1.14 15.61
N ALA A 25 3.44 -0.14 14.90
CA ALA A 25 4.27 0.92 15.46
C ALA A 25 3.49 1.81 16.44
N LEU A 26 2.26 2.22 16.06
CA LEU A 26 1.38 3.02 16.92
C LEU A 26 0.96 2.31 18.21
N ALA A 27 0.87 0.97 18.19
CA ALA A 27 0.59 0.18 19.38
C ALA A 27 1.77 0.17 20.38
N VAL A 28 3.00 0.38 19.90
CA VAL A 28 4.20 0.49 20.73
C VAL A 28 4.40 1.91 21.24
N ASP A 29 4.28 2.90 20.35
CA ASP A 29 4.34 4.32 20.70
C ASP A 29 3.24 5.10 19.93
N PRO A 30 2.19 5.58 20.63
CA PRO A 30 1.14 6.38 20.02
C PRO A 30 1.61 7.69 19.38
N ASN A 31 2.81 8.18 19.74
CA ASN A 31 3.40 9.39 19.18
C ASN A 31 4.27 9.12 17.95
N THR A 32 4.36 7.86 17.49
CA THR A 32 5.06 7.52 16.26
C THR A 32 4.49 8.33 15.09
N ASP A 33 5.37 9.02 14.35
CA ASP A 33 4.97 9.76 13.16
C ASP A 33 4.50 8.79 12.05
N GLY A 34 3.20 8.63 11.92
CA GLY A 34 2.58 7.87 10.83
C GLY A 34 2.79 8.49 9.45
N GLY A 35 3.28 9.73 9.37
CA GLY A 35 3.51 10.47 8.13
C GLY A 35 4.58 9.85 7.23
N ASP A 36 5.60 9.19 7.80
CA ASP A 36 6.65 8.51 7.02
C ASP A 36 6.10 7.36 6.17
N GLY A 37 5.22 6.55 6.75
CA GLY A 37 4.54 5.46 6.04
C GLY A 37 3.61 5.98 4.94
N ILE A 38 2.85 7.03 5.24
CA ILE A 38 1.95 7.69 4.27
C ILE A 38 2.73 8.28 3.10
N ARG A 39 3.81 9.03 3.38
CA ARG A 39 4.67 9.63 2.34
C ARG A 39 5.32 8.55 1.47
N THR A 40 5.75 7.45 2.07
CA THR A 40 6.30 6.30 1.33
C THR A 40 5.27 5.71 0.37
N CYS A 41 4.02 5.53 0.81
CA CYS A 41 2.93 5.09 -0.07
C CYS A 41 2.68 6.07 -1.22
N TYR A 42 2.48 7.35 -0.92
CA TYR A 42 2.15 8.36 -1.93
C TYR A 42 3.28 8.63 -2.93
N GLY A 43 4.54 8.52 -2.49
CA GLY A 43 5.72 8.66 -3.35
C GLY A 43 6.02 7.43 -4.22
N SER A 44 5.30 6.32 -4.03
CA SER A 44 5.56 5.09 -4.77
C SER A 44 5.05 5.15 -6.21
N ARG A 45 5.80 4.54 -7.14
CA ARG A 45 5.38 4.37 -8.53
C ARG A 45 4.07 3.58 -8.63
N ASP A 46 3.92 2.56 -7.79
CA ASP A 46 2.74 1.70 -7.79
C ASP A 46 1.48 2.45 -7.32
N PHE A 47 1.61 3.42 -6.40
CA PHE A 47 0.50 4.31 -6.04
C PHE A 47 0.15 5.26 -7.17
N ALA A 48 1.14 5.92 -7.78
CA ALA A 48 0.92 6.79 -8.93
C ALA A 48 0.24 6.06 -10.10
N GLU A 49 0.66 4.84 -10.39
CA GLU A 49 0.03 3.97 -11.38
C GLU A 49 -1.39 3.54 -10.96
N GLY A 50 -1.60 3.21 -9.68
CA GLY A 50 -2.93 2.91 -9.16
C GLY A 50 -3.93 4.06 -9.35
N VAL A 51 -3.49 5.31 -9.11
CA VAL A 51 -4.31 6.51 -9.34
C VAL A 51 -4.59 6.68 -10.84
N ARG A 52 -3.58 6.58 -11.70
CA ARG A 52 -3.76 6.69 -13.16
C ARG A 52 -4.73 5.63 -13.70
N ALA A 53 -4.51 4.37 -13.33
CA ALA A 53 -5.34 3.27 -13.76
C ALA A 53 -6.80 3.40 -13.29
N PHE A 54 -7.02 3.90 -12.07
CA PHE A 54 -8.35 4.20 -11.56
C PHE A 54 -9.07 5.28 -12.38
N LEU A 55 -8.38 6.38 -12.68
CA LEU A 55 -8.93 7.46 -13.50
C LEU A 55 -9.24 7.00 -14.94
N ASP A 56 -8.35 6.18 -15.51
CA ASP A 56 -8.48 5.61 -16.85
C ASP A 56 -9.44 4.40 -16.92
N ARG A 57 -10.01 3.96 -15.79
CA ARG A 57 -10.87 2.77 -15.65
C ARG A 57 -10.25 1.49 -16.24
N ARG A 58 -8.94 1.34 -16.07
CA ARG A 58 -8.17 0.18 -16.53
C ARG A 58 -7.53 -0.56 -15.34
N PRO A 59 -7.11 -1.82 -15.52
CA PRO A 59 -6.28 -2.49 -14.52
C PRO A 59 -4.94 -1.76 -14.32
N ALA A 60 -4.44 -1.72 -13.09
CA ALA A 60 -3.16 -1.12 -12.75
C ALA A 60 -1.99 -2.06 -13.09
N ALA A 61 -0.97 -1.55 -13.78
CA ALA A 61 0.24 -2.27 -14.13
C ALA A 61 1.33 -2.04 -13.06
N ARG A 62 1.21 -2.73 -11.94
CA ARG A 62 2.10 -2.58 -10.79
C ARG A 62 3.41 -3.33 -10.99
N SER A 63 4.49 -2.80 -10.43
CA SER A 63 5.82 -3.36 -10.61
C SER A 63 6.21 -4.42 -9.57
N GLY A 64 5.48 -4.50 -8.45
CA GLY A 64 5.68 -5.53 -7.44
C GLY A 64 6.88 -5.29 -6.50
N ALA A 65 7.47 -4.09 -6.55
CA ALA A 65 8.59 -3.67 -5.71
C ALA A 65 8.15 -2.78 -4.54
#